data_AF-A0A9E0H046-F1
#
_entry.id   AF-A0A9E0H046-F1
#
_cell.length_a   1.000
_cell.length_b   1.000
_cell.length_c   1.000
_cell.angle_alpha   90.00
_cell.angle_beta   90.00
_cell.angle_gamma   90.00
#
_symmetry.space_group_name_H-M   'P 1'
#
loop_
_entity.id
_entity.type
_entity.pdbx_description
1 polymer ?
#
loop_
_entity_poly.entity_id
_entity_poly.type
_entity_poly.pdbx_seq_one_letter_code
_entity_poly.pdbx_strand_id
1 'polypeptide(L)'
;MDSGPFFQHRRFQPSTNAKARSSQISEESGADKIAMSFGIAVFPCLKTSGRIRLGPLEFRSTEDIDDLPEDQRAAVRDVADMLFLKDDLLIASATFAIVLPIDIDRPGPQVDLLADIRAIIAYAYSSPHDVFDSILLTPEEVSLIVLSPAEVSKFLVYPEHHVIPAEGSLERRVAADSRNMVAGFAGLYNFTEPLWVAPGSRIYPPRPQATLNIRQDMAADFGGPFSGRSGVGELLDLLNHVEHPSRARVFTALKWYNHANESRAGADRALLNLAVAFEALFNLPDNAKSDRLADSISLILGRPERISEWAMQFYAARSRVAHEGAAKELYYRPTAKQKSGSDDRFGSLMLSGRTIFRLCMATLLVGIVLSEEAQLGEKLISNAERYTKICAQLREAETDPARGLSAIGPIVQQIQRHRYVQSTPIEFNLMLGALRLASSALLACETSSVTLISEALRLCSAPESGHDLFDHLDGVRQLTDAFKAADAATLSEHERVLHLLVEEVWDHTFITYFALKRERDLPVEL
;
A
#
# COMPACT_ATOMS: atom_id res chain seq x y z
N MET A 1 -48.81 -43.27 -26.96
CA MET A 1 -49.72 -42.32 -27.62
C MET A 1 -49.60 -41.03 -26.81
N ASP A 2 -48.89 -39.97 -27.20
CA ASP A 2 -48.32 -39.56 -28.47
C ASP A 2 -47.06 -38.70 -28.25
N SER A 3 -46.27 -38.66 -29.32
CA SER A 3 -45.16 -37.81 -29.77
C SER A 3 -44.85 -36.45 -29.08
N GLY A 4 -43.55 -36.15 -28.91
CA GLY A 4 -43.00 -34.76 -28.84
C GLY A 4 -43.09 -34.02 -30.19
N PRO A 5 -42.26 -32.99 -30.55
CA PRO A 5 -41.01 -32.51 -29.90
C PRO A 5 -40.75 -30.95 -30.02
N PHE A 6 -39.50 -30.54 -29.71
CA PHE A 6 -38.74 -29.34 -30.16
C PHE A 6 -38.90 -27.96 -29.48
N PHE A 7 -37.85 -27.61 -28.73
CA PHE A 7 -37.40 -26.25 -28.45
C PHE A 7 -36.62 -25.69 -29.65
N GLN A 8 -37.00 -24.50 -30.14
CA GLN A 8 -36.19 -23.68 -31.07
C GLN A 8 -35.66 -22.44 -30.36
N HIS A 9 -34.34 -22.22 -30.50
CA HIS A 9 -33.63 -21.00 -30.15
C HIS A 9 -34.16 -19.79 -30.95
N ARG A 10 -34.58 -18.71 -30.24
CA ARG A 10 -34.67 -17.36 -30.83
C ARG A 10 -33.54 -16.49 -30.32
N ARG A 11 -32.65 -16.12 -31.24
CA ARG A 11 -31.70 -15.01 -31.12
C ARG A 11 -32.46 -13.69 -31.06
N PHE A 12 -32.19 -12.86 -30.06
CA PHE A 12 -32.61 -11.46 -30.02
C PHE A 12 -31.59 -10.62 -30.80
N GLN A 13 -32.05 -9.89 -31.82
CA GLN A 13 -31.30 -8.80 -32.47
C GLN A 13 -31.56 -7.48 -31.71
N PRO A 14 -30.55 -6.63 -31.47
CA PRO A 14 -30.76 -5.32 -30.87
C PRO A 14 -31.18 -4.28 -31.91
N SER A 15 -32.23 -3.51 -31.60
CA SER A 15 -32.75 -2.44 -32.46
C SER A 15 -31.84 -1.21 -32.46
N THR A 16 -31.34 -0.84 -33.64
CA THR A 16 -30.71 0.44 -33.95
C THR A 16 -31.73 1.59 -33.92
N ASN A 17 -31.84 2.33 -32.80
CA ASN A 17 -32.43 3.68 -32.80
C ASN A 17 -32.20 4.47 -31.49
N ALA A 18 -30.98 4.42 -30.92
CA ALA A 18 -30.64 5.16 -29.69
C ALA A 18 -29.67 6.35 -29.90
N LYS A 19 -29.27 6.65 -31.14
CA LYS A 19 -28.19 7.62 -31.42
C LYS A 19 -28.62 9.02 -31.86
N ALA A 20 -29.92 9.34 -31.87
CA ALA A 20 -30.43 10.61 -32.41
C ALA A 20 -31.16 11.52 -31.39
N ARG A 21 -31.08 11.22 -30.08
CA ARG A 21 -31.71 12.05 -29.03
C ARG A 21 -30.74 12.58 -27.97
N SER A 22 -29.44 12.32 -28.09
CA SER A 22 -28.42 12.68 -27.08
C SER A 22 -27.72 14.01 -27.35
N SER A 23 -28.15 14.82 -28.31
CA SER A 23 -27.43 16.02 -28.75
C SER A 23 -28.20 17.34 -28.62
N GLN A 24 -29.28 17.39 -27.83
CA GLN A 24 -30.09 18.63 -27.67
C GLN A 24 -30.57 18.90 -26.23
N ILE A 25 -29.90 18.38 -25.21
CA ILE A 25 -30.10 18.80 -23.82
C ILE A 25 -28.72 19.05 -23.20
N SER A 26 -28.03 20.06 -23.74
CA SER A 26 -26.73 20.51 -23.26
C SER A 26 -26.64 22.03 -23.39
N GLU A 27 -27.64 22.75 -22.93
CA GLU A 27 -27.60 24.19 -22.73
C GLU A 27 -28.81 24.54 -21.85
N GLU A 28 -28.57 25.30 -20.77
CA GLU A 28 -29.52 25.72 -19.71
C GLU A 28 -29.76 24.75 -18.54
N SER A 29 -28.82 24.77 -17.59
CA SER A 29 -29.11 24.63 -16.15
C SER A 29 -27.86 25.06 -15.35
N GLY A 30 -27.65 26.37 -15.25
CA GLY A 30 -26.71 26.98 -14.31
C GLY A 30 -27.28 26.97 -12.89
N ALA A 31 -27.31 25.78 -12.28
CA ALA A 31 -27.50 25.61 -10.85
C ALA A 31 -26.17 25.08 -10.29
N ASP A 32 -25.67 25.75 -9.26
CA ASP A 32 -24.40 25.46 -8.58
C ASP A 32 -24.14 23.95 -8.49
N LYS A 33 -23.18 23.47 -9.29
CA LYS A 33 -22.46 22.25 -8.95
C LYS A 33 -21.80 22.54 -7.62
N ILE A 34 -22.31 21.98 -6.53
CA ILE A 34 -21.53 21.77 -5.32
C ILE A 34 -20.30 20.99 -5.79
N ALA A 35 -19.20 21.70 -6.00
CA ALA A 35 -17.95 21.07 -6.36
C ALA A 35 -17.62 20.15 -5.19
N MET A 36 -17.59 18.84 -5.44
CA MET A 36 -17.08 17.86 -4.48
C MET A 36 -15.61 18.19 -4.24
N SER A 37 -15.32 19.06 -3.27
CA SER A 37 -13.97 19.55 -2.99
C SER A 37 -13.28 18.73 -1.90
N PHE A 38 -14.04 17.97 -1.11
CA PHE A 38 -13.52 17.14 -0.02
C PHE A 38 -14.45 15.96 0.32
N GLY A 39 -13.92 15.04 1.12
CA GLY A 39 -14.65 14.03 1.87
C GLY A 39 -14.20 14.01 3.34
N ILE A 40 -14.89 13.24 4.16
CA ILE A 40 -14.68 13.10 5.60
C ILE A 40 -14.52 11.60 5.88
N ALA A 41 -13.37 11.20 6.41
CA ALA A 41 -13.15 9.86 6.94
C ALA A 41 -13.28 9.91 8.47
N VAL A 42 -14.21 9.15 9.06
CA VAL A 42 -14.52 9.18 10.48
C VAL A 42 -14.52 7.79 11.10
N PHE A 43 -13.76 7.64 12.20
CA PHE A 43 -13.79 6.50 13.10
C PHE A 43 -14.83 6.79 14.18
N PRO A 44 -16.08 6.32 14.06
CA PRO A 44 -17.15 6.72 14.96
C PRO A 44 -16.91 6.27 16.40
N CYS A 45 -16.28 5.11 16.60
CA CYS A 45 -16.09 4.53 17.92
C CYS A 45 -14.71 4.83 18.54
N LEU A 46 -13.86 5.63 17.88
CA LEU A 46 -12.53 5.95 18.38
C LEU A 46 -12.43 7.44 18.74
N LYS A 47 -11.89 7.71 19.92
CA LYS A 47 -11.63 9.07 20.40
C LYS A 47 -10.16 9.43 20.30
N THR A 48 -9.90 10.73 20.30
CA THR A 48 -8.55 11.29 20.34
C THR A 48 -8.54 12.55 21.20
N SER A 49 -7.52 12.73 22.02
CA SER A 49 -7.29 13.97 22.79
C SER A 49 -6.50 15.03 22.01
N GLY A 50 -5.93 14.68 20.86
CA GLY A 50 -5.10 15.58 20.06
C GLY A 50 -5.04 15.21 18.58
N ARG A 51 -4.26 15.98 17.82
CA ARG A 51 -4.01 15.74 16.40
C ARG A 51 -2.96 14.66 16.19
N ILE A 52 -3.15 13.83 15.18
CA ILE A 52 -2.30 12.66 14.93
C ILE A 52 -2.09 12.52 13.44
N ARG A 53 -0.84 12.30 13.05
CA ARG A 53 -0.51 12.02 11.67
C ARG A 53 -0.41 10.52 11.44
N LEU A 54 -1.25 10.00 10.54
CA LEU A 54 -1.21 8.60 10.09
C LEU A 54 -0.99 8.61 8.58
N GLY A 55 0.27 8.42 8.18
CA GLY A 55 0.70 8.58 6.80
C GLY A 55 0.59 10.04 6.32
N PRO A 56 0.00 10.32 5.16
CA PRO A 56 -0.19 11.69 4.68
C PRO A 56 -1.40 12.39 5.32
N LEU A 57 -2.21 11.70 6.12
CA LEU A 57 -3.45 12.22 6.69
C LEU A 57 -3.28 12.67 8.14
N GLU A 58 -3.94 13.76 8.51
CA GLU A 58 -4.04 14.23 9.88
C GLU A 58 -5.44 13.94 10.42
N PHE A 59 -5.49 13.14 11.48
CA PHE A 59 -6.70 12.82 12.22
C PHE A 59 -6.81 13.71 13.46
N ARG A 60 -8.04 14.12 13.79
CA ARG A 60 -8.36 15.01 14.91
C ARG A 60 -9.77 14.70 15.46
N SER A 61 -10.09 15.24 16.63
CA SER A 61 -11.41 15.05 17.24
C SER A 61 -12.47 15.85 16.49
N THR A 62 -13.71 15.35 16.40
CA THR A 62 -14.87 16.12 15.91
C THR A 62 -15.18 17.38 16.71
N GLU A 63 -14.56 17.54 17.89
CA GLU A 63 -14.59 18.77 18.68
C GLU A 63 -13.52 19.80 18.26
N ASP A 64 -12.44 19.37 17.59
CA ASP A 64 -11.33 20.21 17.08
C ASP A 64 -11.55 20.58 15.60
N ILE A 65 -12.46 21.54 15.37
CA ILE A 65 -12.90 21.98 14.02
C ILE A 65 -12.77 23.48 13.78
N ASP A 66 -12.17 24.22 14.71
CA ASP A 66 -12.14 25.68 14.68
C ASP A 66 -11.25 26.24 13.55
N ASP A 67 -10.20 25.51 13.16
CA ASP A 67 -9.29 25.88 12.06
C ASP A 67 -9.75 25.41 10.68
N LEU A 68 -10.88 24.69 10.58
CA LEU A 68 -11.42 24.23 9.29
C LEU A 68 -12.17 25.35 8.53
N PRO A 69 -12.16 25.32 7.19
CA PRO A 69 -13.09 26.08 6.35
C PRO A 69 -14.56 25.85 6.77
N GLU A 70 -15.42 26.84 6.57
CA GLU A 70 -16.81 26.81 7.04
C GLU A 70 -17.63 25.64 6.45
N ASP A 71 -17.42 25.33 5.17
CA ASP A 71 -18.05 24.21 4.47
C ASP A 71 -17.65 22.86 5.08
N GLN A 72 -16.35 22.66 5.36
CA GLN A 72 -15.83 21.46 6.03
C GLN A 72 -16.31 21.38 7.48
N ARG A 73 -16.29 22.49 8.20
CA ARG A 73 -16.73 22.58 9.59
C ARG A 73 -18.21 22.21 9.74
N ALA A 74 -19.07 22.76 8.88
CA ALA A 74 -20.50 22.43 8.86
C ALA A 74 -20.72 20.94 8.55
N ALA A 75 -20.04 20.42 7.53
CA ALA A 75 -20.15 19.01 7.16
C ALA A 75 -19.68 18.04 8.26
N VAL A 76 -18.59 18.37 8.98
CA VAL A 76 -18.11 17.55 10.11
C VAL A 76 -19.11 17.57 11.27
N ARG A 77 -19.72 18.72 11.58
CA ARG A 77 -20.78 18.81 12.60
C ARG A 77 -21.99 17.95 12.23
N ASP A 78 -22.45 18.06 10.99
CA ASP A 78 -23.56 17.24 10.50
C ASP A 78 -23.22 15.75 10.61
N VAL A 79 -22.01 15.34 10.24
CA VAL A 79 -21.57 13.93 10.38
C VAL A 79 -21.50 13.50 11.84
N ALA A 80 -20.94 14.32 12.73
CA ALA A 80 -20.84 14.00 14.16
C ALA A 80 -22.23 13.82 14.81
N ASP A 81 -23.19 14.68 14.48
CA ASP A 81 -24.57 14.62 14.97
C ASP A 81 -25.35 13.39 14.47
N MET A 82 -24.82 12.67 13.46
CA MET A 82 -25.39 11.43 12.94
C MET A 82 -24.81 10.16 13.58
N LEU A 83 -23.82 10.23 14.48
CA LEU A 83 -23.14 9.05 15.02
C LEU A 83 -23.79 8.55 16.33
N PHE A 84 -24.37 7.35 16.30
CA PHE A 84 -25.10 6.78 17.44
C PHE A 84 -24.60 5.37 17.81
N LEU A 85 -24.69 5.04 19.10
CA LEU A 85 -24.64 3.67 19.59
C LEU A 85 -26.06 3.12 19.76
N LYS A 86 -26.14 1.89 20.26
CA LYS A 86 -27.41 1.26 20.66
C LYS A 86 -28.22 2.18 21.58
N ASP A 87 -29.55 2.03 21.52
CA ASP A 87 -30.50 2.72 22.38
C ASP A 87 -30.48 4.26 22.19
N ASP A 88 -30.13 4.71 20.98
CA ASP A 88 -30.08 6.12 20.55
C ASP A 88 -29.12 7.00 21.36
N LEU A 89 -28.04 6.39 21.87
CA LEU A 89 -26.96 7.12 22.53
C LEU A 89 -26.08 7.83 21.51
N LEU A 90 -26.14 9.16 21.46
CA LEU A 90 -25.27 9.97 20.60
C LEU A 90 -23.81 9.85 21.04
N ILE A 91 -22.90 9.67 20.07
CA ILE A 91 -21.46 9.68 20.31
C ILE A 91 -21.00 11.14 20.43
N ALA A 92 -20.53 11.52 21.61
CA ALA A 92 -20.13 12.90 21.88
C ALA A 92 -18.88 13.35 21.09
N SER A 93 -17.93 12.44 20.87
CA SER A 93 -16.66 12.74 20.22
C SER A 93 -16.17 11.54 19.43
N ALA A 94 -15.80 11.78 18.16
CA ALA A 94 -15.22 10.80 17.25
C ALA A 94 -13.92 11.35 16.65
N THR A 95 -13.15 10.48 16.01
CA THR A 95 -11.91 10.87 15.33
C THR A 95 -12.13 10.94 13.83
N PHE A 96 -11.79 12.05 13.20
CA PHE A 96 -11.98 12.25 11.76
C PHE A 96 -10.74 12.83 11.07
N ALA A 97 -10.69 12.70 9.75
CA ALA A 97 -9.76 13.39 8.86
C ALA A 97 -10.51 13.93 7.64
N ILE A 98 -10.07 15.09 7.15
CA ILE A 98 -10.49 15.61 5.84
C ILE A 98 -9.68 14.91 4.75
N VAL A 99 -10.36 14.44 3.73
CA VAL A 99 -9.80 13.62 2.66
C VAL A 99 -10.26 14.18 1.30
N LEU A 100 -9.60 13.81 0.20
CA LEU A 100 -10.17 13.99 -1.13
C LEU A 100 -11.53 13.27 -1.25
N PRO A 101 -12.46 13.77 -2.08
CA PRO A 101 -13.77 13.14 -2.28
C PRO A 101 -13.61 11.72 -2.83
N ILE A 102 -14.49 10.83 -2.40
CA ILE A 102 -14.48 9.42 -2.80
C ILE A 102 -15.56 9.16 -3.83
N ASP A 103 -15.16 8.51 -4.93
CA ASP A 103 -16.07 7.88 -5.88
C ASP A 103 -16.45 6.49 -5.37
N ILE A 104 -17.74 6.29 -5.06
CA ILE A 104 -18.30 5.04 -4.55
C ILE A 104 -18.26 3.94 -5.61
N ASP A 105 -18.43 4.32 -6.89
CA ASP A 105 -18.47 3.38 -8.01
C ASP A 105 -17.06 2.96 -8.44
N ARG A 106 -16.05 3.82 -8.19
CA ARG A 106 -14.65 3.60 -8.54
C ARG A 106 -13.73 4.01 -7.38
N PRO A 107 -13.63 3.17 -6.34
CA PRO A 107 -12.72 3.44 -5.23
C PRO A 107 -11.29 3.58 -5.74
N GLY A 108 -10.67 4.74 -5.52
CA GLY A 108 -9.31 5.04 -5.94
C GLY A 108 -8.24 4.69 -4.89
N PRO A 109 -6.96 5.00 -5.15
CA PRO A 109 -5.82 4.67 -4.26
C PRO A 109 -5.95 5.19 -2.81
N GLN A 110 -6.77 6.22 -2.61
CA GLN A 110 -7.07 6.77 -1.30
C GLN A 110 -7.88 5.82 -0.41
N VAL A 111 -8.77 5.03 -1.02
CA VAL A 111 -9.52 3.99 -0.30
C VAL A 111 -8.57 2.93 0.22
N ASP A 112 -7.57 2.53 -0.58
CA ASP A 112 -6.53 1.59 -0.16
C ASP A 112 -5.71 2.14 1.01
N LEU A 113 -5.31 3.41 0.94
CA LEU A 113 -4.60 4.09 2.03
C LEU A 113 -5.44 4.09 3.33
N LEU A 114 -6.70 4.49 3.26
CA LEU A 114 -7.60 4.50 4.43
C LEU A 114 -7.84 3.08 4.97
N ALA A 115 -7.91 2.07 4.10
CA ALA A 115 -8.04 0.67 4.49
C ALA A 115 -6.80 0.16 5.19
N ASP A 116 -5.62 0.56 4.73
CA ASP A 116 -4.34 0.25 5.36
C ASP A 116 -4.21 0.95 6.73
N ILE A 117 -4.60 2.23 6.85
CA ILE A 117 -4.66 2.95 8.13
C ILE A 117 -5.58 2.23 9.11
N ARG A 118 -6.81 1.92 8.69
CA ARG A 118 -7.78 1.16 9.49
C ARG A 118 -7.20 -0.18 9.93
N ALA A 119 -6.49 -0.89 9.04
CA ALA A 119 -5.90 -2.19 9.35
C ALA A 119 -4.80 -2.08 10.42
N ILE A 120 -3.97 -1.03 10.38
CA ILE A 120 -2.95 -0.76 11.40
C ILE A 120 -3.60 -0.49 12.76
N ILE A 121 -4.63 0.37 12.79
CA ILE A 121 -5.32 0.72 14.05
C ILE A 121 -6.01 -0.51 14.65
N ALA A 122 -6.72 -1.29 13.82
CA ALA A 122 -7.37 -2.53 14.25
C ALA A 122 -6.35 -3.52 14.82
N TYR A 123 -5.20 -3.68 14.17
CA TYR A 123 -4.11 -4.50 14.67
C TYR A 123 -3.52 -3.97 15.98
N ALA A 124 -3.30 -2.67 16.12
CA ALA A 124 -2.75 -2.08 17.34
C ALA A 124 -3.64 -2.38 18.55
N TYR A 125 -4.96 -2.22 18.39
CA TYR A 125 -5.93 -2.46 19.46
C TYR A 125 -6.41 -3.91 19.59
N SER A 126 -6.07 -4.82 18.70
CA SER A 126 -6.41 -6.24 18.85
C SER A 126 -5.37 -7.04 19.65
N SER A 127 -4.57 -6.38 20.49
CA SER A 127 -3.61 -7.08 21.36
C SER A 127 -4.35 -8.08 22.26
N PRO A 128 -3.96 -9.37 22.25
CA PRO A 128 -4.60 -10.37 23.10
C PRO A 128 -4.29 -10.11 24.56
N HIS A 129 -5.23 -10.41 25.45
CA HIS A 129 -4.97 -10.46 26.87
C HIS A 129 -4.01 -11.61 27.19
N ASP A 130 -3.12 -11.44 28.18
CA ASP A 130 -2.09 -12.43 28.55
C ASP A 130 -2.62 -13.82 28.96
N VAL A 131 -3.92 -13.96 29.22
CA VAL A 131 -4.51 -15.15 29.86
C VAL A 131 -5.85 -15.50 29.23
N PHE A 132 -6.69 -14.49 28.99
CA PHE A 132 -8.02 -14.69 28.43
C PHE A 132 -8.01 -14.53 26.92
N ASP A 133 -8.91 -15.23 26.23
CA ASP A 133 -9.05 -15.15 24.78
C ASP A 133 -9.85 -13.90 24.34
N SER A 134 -9.57 -12.76 24.99
CA SER A 134 -10.15 -11.45 24.71
C SER A 134 -9.10 -10.53 24.11
N ILE A 135 -9.57 -9.61 23.28
CA ILE A 135 -8.78 -8.52 22.69
C ILE A 135 -9.32 -7.19 23.19
N LEU A 136 -8.50 -6.14 23.15
CA LEU A 136 -8.89 -4.82 23.66
C LEU A 136 -10.01 -4.18 22.82
N LEU A 137 -9.89 -4.19 21.49
CA LEU A 137 -10.96 -3.81 20.56
C LEU A 137 -11.08 -4.83 19.42
N THR A 138 -12.30 -5.06 18.96
CA THR A 138 -12.55 -5.83 17.74
C THR A 138 -12.44 -4.94 16.50
N PRO A 139 -12.17 -5.50 15.31
CA PRO A 139 -12.12 -4.73 14.06
C PRO A 139 -13.40 -3.94 13.76
N GLU A 140 -14.56 -4.40 14.26
CA GLU A 140 -15.84 -3.69 14.13
C GLU A 140 -15.89 -2.40 14.96
N GLU A 141 -15.22 -2.38 16.11
CA GLU A 141 -15.06 -1.19 16.97
C GLU A 141 -14.04 -0.21 16.37
N VAL A 142 -13.21 -0.68 15.45
CA VAL A 142 -12.34 0.14 14.58
C VAL A 142 -12.98 0.31 13.20
N SER A 143 -14.29 0.60 13.16
CA SER A 143 -14.97 0.88 11.90
C SER A 143 -14.56 2.24 11.34
N LEU A 144 -14.56 2.37 10.02
CA LEU A 144 -14.32 3.64 9.35
C LEU A 144 -15.46 3.91 8.38
N ILE A 145 -16.02 5.11 8.46
CA ILE A 145 -17.01 5.62 7.51
C ILE A 145 -16.32 6.71 6.70
N VAL A 146 -16.48 6.68 5.38
CA VAL A 146 -15.98 7.76 4.53
C VAL A 146 -17.12 8.34 3.73
N LEU A 147 -17.34 9.66 3.83
CA LEU A 147 -18.48 10.38 3.29
C LEU A 147 -18.01 11.57 2.45
N SER A 148 -18.65 11.81 1.30
CA SER A 148 -18.44 13.03 0.51
C SER A 148 -19.77 13.77 0.39
N PRO A 149 -19.80 15.11 0.52
CA PRO A 149 -21.02 15.89 0.28
C PRO A 149 -21.58 15.60 -1.12
N ALA A 150 -22.87 15.30 -1.19
CA ALA A 150 -23.55 14.92 -2.43
C ALA A 150 -25.04 15.25 -2.38
N GLU A 151 -25.66 15.43 -3.55
CA GLU A 151 -27.12 15.32 -3.66
C GLU A 151 -27.50 13.84 -3.58
N VAL A 152 -28.30 13.47 -2.57
CA VAL A 152 -28.76 12.09 -2.37
C VAL A 152 -30.27 12.01 -2.57
N SER A 153 -30.75 10.88 -3.08
CA SER A 153 -32.18 10.67 -3.26
C SER A 153 -32.87 10.55 -1.89
N LYS A 154 -33.95 11.31 -1.68
CA LYS A 154 -34.78 11.23 -0.47
C LYS A 154 -35.18 9.77 -0.15
N PHE A 155 -35.45 8.97 -1.17
CA PHE A 155 -35.89 7.57 -1.02
C PHE A 155 -34.80 6.62 -0.51
N LEU A 156 -33.51 6.98 -0.65
CA LEU A 156 -32.40 6.21 -0.09
C LEU A 156 -32.17 6.52 1.39
N VAL A 157 -32.45 7.76 1.80
CA VAL A 157 -32.29 8.23 3.19
C VAL A 157 -33.52 7.88 4.03
N TYR A 158 -34.71 7.99 3.43
CA TYR A 158 -35.99 7.77 4.09
C TYR A 158 -36.88 6.86 3.22
N PRO A 159 -36.89 5.55 3.47
CA PRO A 159 -37.81 4.65 2.78
C PRO A 159 -39.26 4.99 3.17
N GLU A 160 -40.19 5.03 2.21
CA GLU A 160 -41.58 5.42 2.47
C GLU A 160 -42.52 4.22 2.71
N HIS A 161 -42.05 3.00 2.46
CA HIS A 161 -42.86 1.78 2.56
C HIS A 161 -42.57 1.00 3.84
N HIS A 162 -43.63 0.60 4.55
CA HIS A 162 -43.58 -0.26 5.75
C HIS A 162 -42.71 0.26 6.91
N VAL A 163 -42.55 1.57 7.05
CA VAL A 163 -41.84 2.20 8.16
C VAL A 163 -42.71 3.22 8.89
N ILE A 164 -42.42 3.43 10.17
CA ILE A 164 -43.00 4.50 11.00
C ILE A 164 -41.81 5.27 11.60
N PRO A 165 -41.77 6.60 11.51
CA PRO A 165 -40.71 7.39 12.12
C PRO A 165 -40.59 7.10 13.62
N ALA A 166 -39.37 6.88 14.10
CA ALA A 166 -39.11 6.84 15.53
C ALA A 166 -39.37 8.23 16.18
N GLU A 167 -39.68 8.23 17.46
CA GLU A 167 -39.90 9.47 18.22
C GLU A 167 -38.61 10.32 18.23
N GLY A 168 -38.72 11.61 17.90
CA GLY A 168 -37.56 12.48 17.65
C GLY A 168 -36.97 12.40 16.24
N SER A 169 -37.34 11.40 15.42
CA SER A 169 -37.08 11.35 13.97
C SER A 169 -38.13 12.08 13.13
N LEU A 170 -39.12 12.69 13.80
CA LEU A 170 -40.25 13.51 13.31
C LEU A 170 -39.96 14.27 12.01
N GLU A 171 -40.14 13.67 10.82
CA GLU A 171 -40.17 14.35 9.50
C GLU A 171 -39.07 15.42 9.29
N ARG A 172 -37.92 15.32 9.99
CA ARG A 172 -37.13 16.50 10.30
C ARG A 172 -36.29 16.94 9.10
N ARG A 173 -36.81 18.00 8.47
CA ARG A 173 -36.08 19.18 7.96
C ARG A 173 -35.48 19.17 6.56
N VAL A 174 -35.43 18.06 5.83
CA VAL A 174 -34.83 18.12 4.49
C VAL A 174 -35.92 18.31 3.43
N ALA A 175 -36.17 19.57 3.09
CA ALA A 175 -36.99 19.93 1.94
C ALA A 175 -36.31 19.38 0.68
N ALA A 176 -36.85 18.28 0.15
CA ALA A 176 -36.36 17.75 -1.10
C ALA A 176 -36.67 18.72 -2.23
N ASP A 177 -35.78 18.78 -3.22
CA ASP A 177 -36.01 19.56 -4.43
C ASP A 177 -37.14 18.94 -5.28
N SER A 178 -37.45 19.57 -6.42
CA SER A 178 -38.45 19.07 -7.37
C SER A 178 -38.13 17.69 -7.97
N ARG A 179 -36.89 17.20 -7.81
CA ARG A 179 -36.41 15.87 -8.24
C ARG A 179 -36.37 14.86 -7.09
N ASN A 180 -36.88 15.22 -5.91
CA ASN A 180 -36.77 14.43 -4.68
C ASN A 180 -35.32 14.21 -4.21
N MET A 181 -34.42 15.12 -4.53
CA MET A 181 -33.03 15.12 -4.08
C MET A 181 -32.90 15.97 -2.82
N VAL A 182 -32.00 15.56 -1.93
CA VAL A 182 -31.67 16.27 -0.70
C VAL A 182 -30.16 16.47 -0.58
N ALA A 183 -29.75 17.60 0.00
CA ALA A 183 -28.36 17.80 0.37
C ALA A 183 -27.98 16.80 1.47
N GLY A 184 -26.94 16.01 1.22
CA GLY A 184 -26.49 14.99 2.15
C GLY A 184 -25.09 14.52 1.82
N PHE A 185 -24.85 13.25 2.09
CA PHE A 185 -23.56 12.61 1.92
C PHE A 185 -23.73 11.24 1.29
N ALA A 186 -22.81 10.92 0.39
CA ALA A 186 -22.68 9.59 -0.19
C ALA A 186 -21.28 9.05 0.12
N GLY A 187 -21.17 7.76 0.41
CA GLY A 187 -19.89 7.19 0.78
C GLY A 187 -19.88 5.69 1.03
N LEU A 188 -18.89 5.24 1.79
CA LEU A 188 -18.64 3.83 2.08
C LEU A 188 -18.48 3.60 3.58
N TYR A 189 -19.13 2.55 4.09
CA TYR A 189 -18.90 1.99 5.41
C TYR A 189 -17.91 0.83 5.28
N ASN A 190 -16.77 0.90 5.99
CA ASN A 190 -15.69 -0.10 5.97
C ASN A 190 -15.23 -0.51 4.54
N PHE A 191 -15.39 0.40 3.57
CA PHE A 191 -15.03 0.20 2.16
C PHE A 191 -15.82 -0.90 1.43
N THR A 192 -16.89 -1.42 2.03
CA THR A 192 -17.69 -2.53 1.47
C THR A 192 -19.13 -2.15 1.22
N GLU A 193 -19.73 -1.35 2.09
CA GLU A 193 -21.16 -1.05 2.07
C GLU A 193 -21.37 0.41 1.63
N PRO A 194 -21.97 0.65 0.46
CA PRO A 194 -22.41 1.99 0.08
C PRO A 194 -23.38 2.56 1.11
N LEU A 195 -23.22 3.84 1.42
CA LEU A 195 -23.99 4.55 2.43
C LEU A 195 -24.43 5.90 1.88
N TRP A 196 -25.72 6.22 2.02
CA TRP A 196 -26.28 7.54 1.73
C TRP A 196 -27.00 8.05 2.97
N VAL A 197 -26.65 9.25 3.41
CA VAL A 197 -27.21 9.87 4.61
C VAL A 197 -27.44 11.36 4.36
N ALA A 198 -28.38 11.95 5.10
CA ALA A 198 -28.58 13.40 5.13
C ALA A 198 -28.57 13.89 6.59
N PRO A 199 -28.32 15.19 6.84
CA PRO A 199 -28.32 15.74 8.19
C PRO A 199 -29.55 15.29 9.01
N GLY A 200 -29.31 14.76 10.20
CA GLY A 200 -30.32 14.15 11.07
C GLY A 200 -30.56 12.65 10.88
N SER A 201 -29.88 11.99 9.95
CA SER A 201 -29.83 10.52 9.89
C SER A 201 -29.16 9.95 11.15
N ARG A 202 -29.34 8.65 11.40
CA ARG A 202 -28.63 7.95 12.48
C ARG A 202 -27.79 6.84 11.89
N ILE A 203 -26.50 6.88 12.13
CA ILE A 203 -25.51 5.91 11.71
C ILE A 203 -25.09 5.12 12.95
N TYR A 204 -25.27 3.80 12.89
CA TYR A 204 -24.92 2.89 13.97
C TYR A 204 -23.71 2.04 13.59
N PRO A 205 -22.89 1.62 14.58
CA PRO A 205 -21.81 0.68 14.33
C PRO A 205 -22.34 -0.68 13.84
N PRO A 206 -21.55 -1.45 13.06
CA PRO A 206 -21.97 -2.74 12.51
C PRO A 206 -22.25 -3.79 13.60
N ARG A 207 -21.72 -3.57 14.80
CA ARG A 207 -22.00 -4.38 15.99
C ARG A 207 -22.98 -3.62 16.89
N PRO A 208 -24.22 -4.10 17.06
CA PRO A 208 -25.22 -3.44 17.93
C PRO A 208 -24.81 -3.35 19.41
N GLN A 209 -23.86 -4.17 19.85
CA GLN A 209 -23.32 -4.14 21.22
C GLN A 209 -21.96 -3.42 21.29
N ALA A 210 -21.57 -2.68 20.26
CA ALA A 210 -20.35 -1.89 20.31
C ALA A 210 -20.42 -0.89 21.46
N THR A 211 -19.30 -0.73 22.14
CA THR A 211 -19.15 0.22 23.25
C THR A 211 -17.97 1.14 22.98
N LEU A 212 -17.98 2.33 23.56
CA LEU A 212 -16.82 3.21 23.51
C LEU A 212 -15.86 2.84 24.62
N ASN A 213 -14.61 2.60 24.24
CA ASN A 213 -13.60 2.19 25.21
C ASN A 213 -13.10 3.41 26.01
N ILE A 214 -13.10 3.27 27.34
CA ILE A 214 -12.73 4.37 28.24
C ILE A 214 -11.23 4.70 28.14
N ARG A 215 -10.37 3.71 27.91
CA ARG A 215 -8.91 3.87 27.91
C ARG A 215 -8.32 4.26 26.57
N GLN A 216 -9.01 3.96 25.48
CA GLN A 216 -8.54 4.19 24.12
C GLN A 216 -8.37 5.70 23.84
N ASP A 217 -7.22 6.14 23.36
CA ASP A 217 -7.03 7.52 22.90
C ASP A 217 -6.00 7.51 21.78
N MET A 218 -6.43 7.83 20.56
CA MET A 218 -5.53 7.70 19.40
C MET A 218 -4.30 8.60 19.54
N ALA A 219 -4.37 9.77 20.18
CA ALA A 219 -3.21 10.66 20.25
C ALA A 219 -2.18 10.16 21.25
N ALA A 220 -2.64 9.66 22.39
CA ALA A 220 -1.77 9.02 23.37
C ALA A 220 -1.22 7.69 22.84
N ASP A 221 -2.04 6.91 22.14
CA ASP A 221 -1.68 5.60 21.63
C ASP A 221 -0.76 5.69 20.40
N PHE A 222 -0.90 6.73 19.55
CA PHE A 222 -0.16 6.88 18.29
C PHE A 222 0.83 8.06 18.20
N GLY A 223 0.85 8.97 19.18
CA GLY A 223 1.67 10.19 19.15
C GLY A 223 3.01 10.12 19.90
N GLY A 224 3.29 9.04 20.63
CA GLY A 224 4.54 8.87 21.40
C GLY A 224 5.57 7.96 20.71
N PRO A 225 6.86 7.96 21.14
CA PRO A 225 7.80 6.92 20.72
C PRO A 225 7.26 5.59 21.24
N PHE A 226 6.73 4.78 20.32
CA PHE A 226 6.12 3.47 20.55
C PHE A 226 7.14 2.44 21.07
N SER A 227 7.70 2.66 22.25
CA SER A 227 8.82 1.87 22.77
C SER A 227 8.38 0.53 23.39
N GLY A 228 7.30 -0.11 22.90
CA GLY A 228 6.88 -1.39 23.45
C GLY A 228 5.70 -2.12 22.83
N ARG A 229 5.04 -1.58 21.79
CA ARG A 229 3.89 -2.25 21.14
C ARG A 229 4.25 -2.75 19.74
N SER A 230 4.64 -4.02 19.66
CA SER A 230 4.40 -4.94 18.53
C SER A 230 4.56 -4.39 17.11
N GLY A 231 5.62 -3.65 16.79
CA GLY A 231 5.90 -3.25 15.40
C GLY A 231 4.99 -2.16 14.82
N VAL A 232 4.20 -1.45 15.64
CA VAL A 232 3.21 -0.48 15.12
C VAL A 232 3.89 0.74 14.50
N GLY A 233 5.01 1.21 15.06
CA GLY A 233 5.77 2.33 14.48
C GLY A 233 6.27 1.98 13.07
N GLU A 234 6.83 0.79 12.91
CA GLU A 234 7.34 0.29 11.64
C GLU A 234 6.21 0.07 10.61
N LEU A 235 5.00 -0.30 11.05
CA LEU A 235 3.82 -0.34 10.16
C LEU A 235 3.42 1.06 9.68
N LEU A 236 3.48 2.08 10.55
CA LEU A 236 3.20 3.47 10.19
C LEU A 236 4.28 4.02 9.24
N ASP A 237 5.53 3.63 9.43
CA ASP A 237 6.61 4.00 8.50
C ASP A 237 6.42 3.32 7.15
N LEU A 238 6.11 2.02 7.13
CA LEU A 238 5.80 1.28 5.91
C LEU A 238 4.58 1.85 5.17
N LEU A 239 3.63 2.46 5.88
CA LEU A 239 2.48 3.15 5.29
C LEU A 239 2.93 4.25 4.31
N ASN A 240 4.03 4.95 4.60
CA ASN A 240 4.60 6.01 3.76
C ASN A 240 5.40 5.50 2.55
N HIS A 241 5.75 4.22 2.51
CA HIS A 241 6.58 3.61 1.46
C HIS A 241 5.74 2.66 0.58
N VAL A 242 4.93 3.25 -0.31
CA VAL A 242 3.95 2.49 -1.13
C VAL A 242 4.61 1.45 -2.02
N GLU A 243 5.80 1.75 -2.56
CA GLU A 243 6.54 0.88 -3.47
C GLU A 243 7.40 -0.18 -2.76
N HIS A 244 7.41 -0.21 -1.43
CA HIS A 244 8.27 -1.12 -0.69
C HIS A 244 7.91 -2.59 -1.00
N PRO A 245 8.89 -3.46 -1.38
CA PRO A 245 8.60 -4.82 -1.84
C PRO A 245 7.85 -5.70 -0.84
N SER A 246 8.05 -5.46 0.47
CA SER A 246 7.37 -6.22 1.51
C SER A 246 5.98 -5.69 1.85
N ARG A 247 5.58 -4.52 1.35
CA ARG A 247 4.32 -3.84 1.72
C ARG A 247 3.12 -4.74 1.46
N ALA A 248 2.96 -5.22 0.24
CA ALA A 248 1.81 -6.03 -0.16
C ALA A 248 1.67 -7.27 0.74
N ARG A 249 2.79 -7.95 1.03
CA ARG A 249 2.84 -9.12 1.92
C ARG A 249 2.40 -8.78 3.34
N VAL A 250 2.99 -7.73 3.92
CA VAL A 250 2.72 -7.30 5.31
C VAL A 250 1.27 -6.88 5.49
N PHE A 251 0.74 -6.01 4.62
CA PHE A 251 -0.65 -5.54 4.72
C PHE A 251 -1.66 -6.65 4.42
N THR A 252 -1.34 -7.60 3.55
CA THR A 252 -2.18 -8.79 3.33
C THR A 252 -2.28 -9.62 4.61
N ALA A 253 -1.14 -9.93 5.25
CA ALA A 253 -1.12 -10.65 6.51
C ALA A 253 -1.88 -9.90 7.62
N LEU A 254 -1.70 -8.58 7.69
CA LEU A 254 -2.38 -7.69 8.64
C LEU A 254 -3.91 -7.74 8.49
N LYS A 255 -4.40 -7.62 7.25
CA LYS A 255 -5.83 -7.68 6.92
C LYS A 255 -6.44 -9.03 7.31
N TRP A 256 -5.78 -10.14 6.98
CA TRP A 256 -6.22 -11.48 7.38
C TRP A 256 -6.21 -11.71 8.89
N TYR A 257 -5.21 -11.18 9.58
CA TYR A 257 -5.18 -11.21 11.04
C TYR A 257 -6.35 -10.44 11.65
N ASN A 258 -6.68 -9.26 11.11
CA ASN A 258 -7.85 -8.51 11.54
C ASN A 258 -9.15 -9.28 11.27
N HIS A 259 -9.29 -9.91 10.10
CA HIS A 259 -10.44 -10.79 9.82
C HIS A 259 -10.53 -11.99 10.78
N ALA A 260 -9.43 -12.45 11.37
CA ALA A 260 -9.44 -13.49 12.39
C ALA A 260 -9.95 -13.01 13.77
N ASN A 261 -10.06 -11.69 13.95
CA ASN A 261 -10.47 -11.05 15.20
C ASN A 261 -11.86 -10.40 15.13
N GLU A 262 -12.56 -10.54 14.00
CA GLU A 262 -13.95 -10.12 13.87
C GLU A 262 -14.85 -10.89 14.82
N SER A 263 -15.71 -10.18 15.55
CA SER A 263 -16.69 -10.75 16.47
C SER A 263 -17.69 -11.70 15.80
N ARG A 264 -17.99 -11.48 14.51
CA ARG A 264 -18.86 -12.34 13.71
C ARG A 264 -18.13 -13.54 13.10
N ALA A 265 -16.81 -13.56 13.12
CA ALA A 265 -16.06 -14.73 12.69
C ALA A 265 -16.27 -15.83 13.73
N GLY A 266 -17.07 -16.85 13.40
CA GLY A 266 -17.13 -18.07 14.19
C GLY A 266 -15.72 -18.64 14.37
N ALA A 267 -15.50 -19.40 15.44
CA ALA A 267 -14.16 -19.85 15.84
C ALA A 267 -13.39 -20.58 14.72
N ASP A 268 -14.12 -21.34 13.90
CA ASP A 268 -13.61 -22.01 12.70
C ASP A 268 -13.07 -21.04 11.64
N ARG A 269 -13.84 -19.98 11.32
CA ARG A 269 -13.43 -18.95 10.37
C ARG A 269 -12.27 -18.11 10.90
N ALA A 270 -12.28 -17.81 12.20
CA ALA A 270 -11.19 -17.11 12.86
C ALA A 270 -9.88 -17.89 12.74
N LEU A 271 -9.91 -19.21 12.94
CA LEU A 271 -8.76 -20.11 12.76
C LEU A 271 -8.24 -20.10 11.32
N LEU A 272 -9.14 -20.23 10.33
CA LEU A 272 -8.78 -20.18 8.92
C LEU A 272 -8.11 -18.84 8.57
N ASN A 273 -8.71 -17.73 8.96
CA ASN A 273 -8.20 -16.38 8.68
C ASN A 273 -6.81 -16.18 9.31
N LEU A 274 -6.60 -16.64 10.54
CA LEU A 274 -5.29 -16.53 11.21
C LEU A 274 -4.22 -17.39 10.51
N ALA A 275 -4.60 -18.58 10.02
CA ALA A 275 -3.68 -19.40 9.23
C ALA A 275 -3.29 -18.71 7.92
N VAL A 276 -4.25 -18.11 7.21
CA VAL A 276 -3.96 -17.33 6.00
C VAL A 276 -3.07 -16.13 6.31
N ALA A 277 -3.25 -15.49 7.48
CA ALA A 277 -2.37 -14.42 7.93
C ALA A 277 -0.91 -14.90 8.07
N PHE A 278 -0.67 -16.05 8.70
CA PHE A 278 0.66 -16.65 8.78
C PHE A 278 1.24 -17.03 7.41
N GLU A 279 0.41 -17.63 6.55
CA GLU A 279 0.80 -18.00 5.18
C GLU A 279 1.25 -16.78 4.39
N ALA A 280 0.50 -15.67 4.47
CA ALA A 280 0.88 -14.40 3.85
C ALA A 280 2.15 -13.83 4.47
N LEU A 281 2.26 -13.79 5.81
CA LEU A 281 3.39 -13.19 6.50
C LEU A 281 4.73 -13.85 6.14
N PHE A 282 4.76 -15.18 6.11
CA PHE A 282 5.96 -15.96 5.82
C PHE A 282 6.11 -16.39 4.36
N ASN A 283 5.13 -16.06 3.50
CA ASN A 283 5.07 -16.53 2.12
C ASN A 283 5.21 -18.07 2.04
N LEU A 284 4.41 -18.78 2.85
CA LEU A 284 4.52 -20.24 2.96
C LEU A 284 4.11 -20.90 1.63
N PRO A 285 4.89 -21.89 1.14
CA PRO A 285 4.54 -22.61 -0.07
C PRO A 285 3.29 -23.49 0.15
N ASP A 286 2.64 -23.89 -0.95
CA ASP A 286 1.42 -24.69 -0.88
C ASP A 286 1.64 -26.07 -0.24
N ASN A 287 2.86 -26.62 -0.33
CA ASN A 287 3.25 -27.88 0.27
C ASN A 287 3.95 -27.69 1.63
N ALA A 288 3.71 -28.62 2.56
CA ALA A 288 4.38 -28.69 3.88
C ALA A 288 4.20 -27.45 4.80
N LYS A 289 3.01 -26.84 4.79
CA LYS A 289 2.71 -25.61 5.55
C LYS A 289 2.97 -25.71 7.06
N SER A 290 2.71 -26.84 7.71
CA SER A 290 2.89 -27.02 9.16
C SER A 290 4.37 -26.94 9.58
N ASP A 291 5.23 -27.69 8.91
CA ASP A 291 6.65 -27.79 9.27
C ASP A 291 7.35 -26.47 8.94
N ARG A 292 7.02 -25.88 7.78
CA ARG A 292 7.50 -24.56 7.39
C ARG A 292 7.05 -23.45 8.32
N LEU A 293 5.82 -23.52 8.85
CA LEU A 293 5.36 -22.58 9.87
C LEU A 293 6.21 -22.69 11.14
N ALA A 294 6.36 -23.92 11.67
CA ALA A 294 7.14 -24.17 12.88
C ALA A 294 8.58 -23.69 12.72
N ASP A 295 9.22 -23.98 11.59
CA ASP A 295 10.57 -23.54 11.26
C ASP A 295 10.68 -22.02 11.17
N SER A 296 9.72 -21.36 10.49
CA SER A 296 9.71 -19.90 10.34
C SER A 296 9.55 -19.19 11.69
N ILE A 297 8.61 -19.64 12.52
CA ILE A 297 8.44 -19.10 13.88
C ILE A 297 9.70 -19.36 14.71
N SER A 298 10.26 -20.56 14.62
CA SER A 298 11.48 -20.93 15.34
C SER A 298 12.68 -20.08 14.96
N LEU A 299 12.83 -19.76 13.67
CA LEU A 299 13.90 -18.90 13.17
C LEU A 299 13.76 -17.48 13.70
N ILE A 300 12.55 -16.95 13.73
CA ILE A 300 12.26 -15.55 14.07
C ILE A 300 12.21 -15.32 15.58
N LEU A 301 11.68 -16.27 16.36
CA LEU A 301 11.46 -16.14 17.80
C LEU A 301 12.47 -16.92 18.66
N GLY A 302 13.52 -17.49 18.06
CA GLY A 302 14.58 -18.16 18.83
C GLY A 302 14.22 -19.55 19.35
N ARG A 303 13.48 -20.34 18.57
CA ARG A 303 13.07 -21.74 18.86
C ARG A 303 12.32 -21.90 20.19
N PRO A 304 11.12 -21.30 20.35
CA PRO A 304 10.30 -21.51 21.55
C PRO A 304 9.99 -23.00 21.76
N GLU A 305 10.02 -23.45 23.02
CA GLU A 305 9.68 -24.83 23.35
C GLU A 305 8.26 -25.17 22.86
N ARG A 306 8.08 -26.39 22.33
CA ARG A 306 6.79 -26.95 21.88
C ARG A 306 6.11 -26.19 20.74
N ILE A 307 6.79 -25.25 20.08
CA ILE A 307 6.22 -24.52 18.94
C ILE A 307 5.84 -25.45 17.78
N SER A 308 6.63 -26.51 17.56
CA SER A 308 6.34 -27.54 16.56
C SER A 308 5.06 -28.31 16.92
N GLU A 309 4.87 -28.67 18.19
CA GLU A 309 3.65 -29.32 18.68
C GLU A 309 2.42 -28.42 18.50
N TRP A 310 2.55 -27.13 18.84
CA TRP A 310 1.49 -26.16 18.63
C TRP A 310 1.17 -25.99 17.14
N ALA A 311 2.18 -25.81 16.28
CA ALA A 311 2.00 -25.60 14.84
C ALA A 311 1.32 -26.81 14.16
N MET A 312 1.70 -28.04 14.55
CA MET A 312 1.04 -29.26 14.09
C MET A 312 -0.45 -29.28 14.51
N GLN A 313 -0.77 -28.94 15.75
CA GLN A 313 -2.15 -28.92 16.24
C GLN A 313 -2.99 -27.82 15.59
N PHE A 314 -2.40 -26.63 15.42
CA PHE A 314 -3.02 -25.49 14.75
C PHE A 314 -3.38 -25.83 13.29
N TYR A 315 -2.43 -26.38 12.52
CA TYR A 315 -2.69 -26.77 11.14
C TYR A 315 -3.59 -28.00 11.00
N ALA A 316 -3.55 -28.94 11.94
CA ALA A 316 -4.49 -30.06 11.97
C ALA A 316 -5.93 -29.58 12.24
N ALA A 317 -6.11 -28.57 13.11
CA ALA A 317 -7.40 -27.93 13.31
C ALA A 317 -7.84 -27.18 12.05
N ARG A 318 -6.96 -26.37 11.45
CA ARG A 318 -7.23 -25.63 10.21
C ARG A 318 -7.64 -26.55 9.06
N SER A 319 -6.91 -27.66 8.88
CA SER A 319 -7.19 -28.66 7.84
C SER A 319 -8.58 -29.27 8.02
N ARG A 320 -8.95 -29.64 9.25
CA ARG A 320 -10.30 -30.12 9.57
C ARG A 320 -11.36 -29.08 9.27
N VAL A 321 -11.17 -27.81 9.66
CA VAL A 321 -12.13 -26.76 9.28
C VAL A 321 -12.27 -26.63 7.76
N ALA A 322 -11.15 -26.65 7.03
CA ALA A 322 -11.16 -26.48 5.57
C ALA A 322 -11.87 -27.64 4.84
N HIS A 323 -11.76 -28.88 5.34
CA HIS A 323 -12.32 -30.06 4.68
C HIS A 323 -13.69 -30.50 5.23
N GLU A 324 -13.92 -30.32 6.53
CA GLU A 324 -15.10 -30.81 7.25
C GLU A 324 -16.05 -29.67 7.67
N GLY A 325 -15.64 -28.41 7.49
CA GLY A 325 -16.43 -27.22 7.81
C GLY A 325 -16.45 -26.83 9.30
N ALA A 326 -15.90 -27.66 10.19
CA ALA A 326 -15.82 -27.38 11.62
C ALA A 326 -14.66 -28.11 12.30
N ALA A 327 -14.07 -27.51 13.34
CA ALA A 327 -13.15 -28.19 14.25
C ALA A 327 -13.80 -28.38 15.62
N LYS A 328 -13.95 -29.64 16.05
CA LYS A 328 -14.56 -29.98 17.36
C LYS A 328 -13.74 -29.49 18.56
N GLU A 329 -12.45 -29.21 18.39
CA GLU A 329 -11.53 -28.90 19.49
C GLU A 329 -10.48 -27.86 19.05
N LEU A 330 -10.57 -26.64 19.59
CA LEU A 330 -9.67 -25.50 19.33
C LEU A 330 -8.71 -25.23 20.49
N TYR A 331 -8.42 -26.25 21.29
CA TYR A 331 -7.53 -26.17 22.44
C TYR A 331 -6.15 -26.74 22.11
N TYR A 332 -5.12 -26.20 22.74
CA TYR A 332 -3.79 -26.81 22.68
C TYR A 332 -3.69 -27.98 23.68
N ARG A 333 -2.97 -29.03 23.28
CA ARG A 333 -2.72 -30.25 24.07
C ARG A 333 -1.22 -30.46 24.26
N PRO A 334 -0.69 -30.27 25.47
CA PRO A 334 0.75 -30.41 25.74
C PRO A 334 1.26 -31.87 25.62
N THR A 335 0.39 -32.86 25.81
CA THR A 335 0.73 -34.29 25.95
C THR A 335 0.03 -35.13 24.88
N ALA A 336 0.34 -34.90 23.60
CA ALA A 336 -0.25 -35.67 22.50
C ALA A 336 0.05 -37.20 22.54
N LYS A 337 0.92 -37.68 23.46
CA LYS A 337 1.39 -39.06 23.55
C LYS A 337 0.87 -39.88 24.75
N GLN A 338 0.01 -39.35 25.62
CA GLN A 338 -0.52 -40.13 26.76
C GLN A 338 -1.98 -40.58 26.54
N LYS A 339 -2.27 -41.76 27.12
CA LYS A 339 -3.39 -42.66 26.88
C LYS A 339 -4.74 -41.97 26.65
N SER A 340 -5.53 -42.55 25.74
CA SER A 340 -6.94 -42.24 25.51
C SER A 340 -7.72 -42.20 26.84
N GLY A 341 -7.99 -41.01 27.37
CA GLY A 341 -8.80 -40.85 28.58
C GLY A 341 -8.60 -39.56 29.40
N SER A 342 -7.46 -38.86 29.29
CA SER A 342 -7.27 -37.56 29.98
C SER A 342 -7.63 -36.38 29.07
N ASP A 343 -8.54 -35.51 29.52
CA ASP A 343 -8.87 -34.26 28.83
C ASP A 343 -7.83 -33.18 29.17
N ASP A 344 -6.59 -33.36 28.69
CA ASP A 344 -5.46 -32.45 28.92
C ASP A 344 -5.53 -31.20 28.01
N ARG A 345 -6.69 -30.53 27.98
CA ARG A 345 -6.88 -29.28 27.25
C ARG A 345 -6.19 -28.15 28.00
N PHE A 346 -5.34 -27.40 27.30
CA PHE A 346 -4.63 -26.27 27.86
C PHE A 346 -4.66 -25.08 26.89
N GLY A 347 -5.41 -24.04 27.26
CA GLY A 347 -5.45 -22.78 26.50
C GLY A 347 -6.08 -22.89 25.10
N SER A 348 -6.32 -21.73 24.49
CA SER A 348 -6.88 -21.59 23.15
C SER A 348 -5.77 -21.60 22.10
N LEU A 349 -5.93 -22.38 21.01
CA LEU A 349 -5.04 -22.31 19.86
C LEU A 349 -5.03 -20.90 19.24
N MET A 350 -6.17 -20.19 19.31
CA MET A 350 -6.31 -18.83 18.82
C MET A 350 -5.57 -17.82 19.70
N LEU A 351 -5.64 -17.95 21.03
CA LEU A 351 -4.93 -17.06 21.95
C LEU A 351 -3.42 -17.11 21.68
N SER A 352 -2.84 -18.31 21.71
CA SER A 352 -1.41 -18.49 21.41
C SER A 352 -1.09 -18.06 19.98
N GLY A 353 -1.93 -18.41 19.00
CA GLY A 353 -1.73 -18.02 17.61
C GLY A 353 -1.70 -16.52 17.39
N ARG A 354 -2.58 -15.77 18.06
CA ARG A 354 -2.59 -14.30 18.01
C ARG A 354 -1.30 -13.72 18.58
N THR A 355 -0.86 -14.21 19.73
CA THR A 355 0.39 -13.77 20.36
C THR A 355 1.59 -14.08 19.48
N ILE A 356 1.69 -15.31 18.98
CA ILE A 356 2.77 -15.75 18.08
C ILE A 356 2.79 -14.89 16.81
N PHE A 357 1.63 -14.66 16.19
CA PHE A 357 1.54 -13.82 14.98
C PHE A 357 2.07 -12.41 15.23
N ARG A 358 1.67 -11.78 16.34
CA ARG A 358 2.12 -10.43 16.69
C ARG A 358 3.62 -10.35 16.92
N LEU A 359 4.18 -11.33 17.64
CA LEU A 359 5.62 -11.41 17.88
C LEU A 359 6.38 -11.58 16.55
N CYS A 360 5.92 -12.48 15.67
CA CYS A 360 6.53 -12.67 14.37
C CYS A 360 6.43 -11.44 13.47
N MET A 361 5.26 -10.77 13.45
CA MET A 361 5.06 -9.52 12.70
C MET A 361 6.04 -8.44 13.18
N ALA A 362 6.12 -8.20 14.49
CA ALA A 362 7.01 -7.20 15.06
C ALA A 362 8.48 -7.48 14.71
N THR A 363 8.96 -8.71 14.90
CA THR A 363 10.34 -9.08 14.59
C THR A 363 10.65 -8.96 13.09
N LEU A 364 9.71 -9.35 12.22
CA LEU A 364 9.89 -9.21 10.78
C LEU A 364 9.96 -7.75 10.33
N LEU A 365 9.12 -6.88 10.90
CA LEU A 365 9.14 -5.45 10.61
C LEU A 365 10.46 -4.81 11.02
N VAL A 366 10.95 -5.11 12.22
CA VAL A 366 12.28 -4.66 12.67
C VAL A 366 13.38 -5.20 11.74
N GLY A 367 13.29 -6.46 11.32
CA GLY A 367 14.24 -7.05 10.37
C GLY A 367 14.24 -6.37 8.99
N ILE A 368 13.07 -5.93 8.51
CA ILE A 368 12.94 -5.13 7.28
C ILE A 368 13.69 -3.81 7.46
N VAL A 369 13.40 -3.06 8.53
CA VAL A 369 14.03 -1.77 8.81
C VAL A 369 15.56 -1.92 8.90
N LEU A 370 16.06 -2.89 9.67
CA LEU A 370 17.50 -3.14 9.80
C LEU A 370 18.15 -3.52 8.46
N SER A 371 17.46 -4.27 7.61
CA SER A 371 17.94 -4.63 6.28
C SER A 371 18.05 -3.42 5.35
N GLU A 372 17.09 -2.50 5.43
CA GLU A 372 17.08 -1.24 4.67
C GLU A 372 18.17 -0.28 5.15
N GLU A 373 18.29 -0.08 6.46
CA GLU A 373 19.36 0.72 7.08
C GLU A 373 20.75 0.17 6.72
N ALA A 374 20.90 -1.16 6.73
CA ALA A 374 22.13 -1.81 6.30
C ALA A 374 22.34 -1.79 4.78
N GLN A 375 21.34 -1.35 4.00
CA GLN A 375 21.30 -1.35 2.54
C GLN A 375 21.68 -2.71 1.96
N LEU A 376 21.17 -3.78 2.57
CA LEU A 376 21.56 -5.15 2.24
C LEU A 376 21.19 -5.50 0.80
N GLY A 377 20.02 -5.05 0.32
CA GLY A 377 19.60 -5.25 -1.07
C GLY A 377 20.59 -4.68 -2.08
N GLU A 378 21.10 -3.47 -1.83
CA GLU A 378 22.10 -2.84 -2.71
C GLU A 378 23.44 -3.56 -2.66
N LYS A 379 23.89 -4.00 -1.48
CA LYS A 379 25.16 -4.72 -1.33
C LYS A 379 25.20 -6.06 -2.06
N LEU A 380 24.04 -6.64 -2.38
CA LEU A 380 23.90 -7.94 -3.05
C LEU A 380 23.75 -7.83 -4.57
N ILE A 381 23.76 -6.62 -5.14
CA ILE A 381 23.66 -6.39 -6.59
C ILE A 381 25.06 -6.04 -7.12
N SER A 382 25.48 -6.68 -8.21
CA SER A 382 26.77 -6.39 -8.86
C SER A 382 26.71 -5.11 -9.71
N ASN A 383 27.86 -4.44 -9.92
CA ASN A 383 27.90 -3.28 -10.83
C ASN A 383 27.56 -3.67 -12.28
N ALA A 384 27.86 -4.90 -12.72
CA ALA A 384 27.41 -5.41 -14.02
C ALA A 384 25.87 -5.44 -14.14
N GLU A 385 25.16 -5.89 -13.11
CA GLU A 385 23.70 -5.83 -13.07
C GLU A 385 23.18 -4.38 -13.06
N ARG A 386 23.87 -3.47 -12.37
CA ARG A 386 23.52 -2.04 -12.37
C ARG A 386 23.62 -1.41 -13.77
N TYR A 387 24.72 -1.65 -14.50
CA TYR A 387 24.83 -1.19 -15.89
C TYR A 387 23.76 -1.80 -16.80
N THR A 388 23.42 -3.08 -16.60
CA THR A 388 22.31 -3.73 -17.32
C THR A 388 20.98 -3.04 -17.05
N LYS A 389 20.70 -2.67 -15.79
CA LYS A 389 19.50 -1.91 -15.42
C LYS A 389 19.47 -0.51 -16.04
N ILE A 390 20.61 0.20 -16.08
CA ILE A 390 20.71 1.51 -16.76
C ILE A 390 20.33 1.37 -18.24
N CYS A 391 20.89 0.39 -18.94
CA CYS A 391 20.56 0.13 -20.34
C CYS A 391 19.07 -0.17 -20.53
N ALA A 392 18.46 -0.99 -19.65
CA ALA A 392 17.04 -1.33 -19.73
C ALA A 392 16.14 -0.10 -19.51
N GLN A 393 16.38 0.67 -18.44
CA GLN A 393 15.57 1.87 -18.12
C GLN A 393 15.62 2.93 -19.22
N LEU A 394 16.80 3.17 -19.81
CA LEU A 394 16.94 4.15 -20.88
C LEU A 394 16.27 3.71 -22.19
N ARG A 395 16.25 2.40 -22.48
CA ARG A 395 15.50 1.86 -23.64
C ARG A 395 13.99 1.95 -23.42
N GLU A 396 13.51 1.63 -22.22
CA GLU A 396 12.07 1.75 -21.90
C GLU A 396 11.60 3.21 -21.93
N ALA A 397 12.47 4.14 -21.54
CA ALA A 397 12.21 5.58 -21.53
C ALA A 397 12.57 6.30 -22.83
N GLU A 398 12.71 5.61 -23.97
CA GLU A 398 13.08 6.23 -25.25
C GLU A 398 12.12 7.35 -25.69
N THR A 399 10.84 7.25 -25.28
CA THR A 399 9.80 8.27 -25.56
C THR A 399 9.77 9.43 -24.56
N ASP A 400 10.42 9.29 -23.41
CA ASP A 400 10.57 10.33 -22.38
C ASP A 400 11.99 10.27 -21.77
N PRO A 401 13.00 10.79 -22.51
CA PRO A 401 14.39 10.61 -22.12
C PRO A 401 14.75 11.32 -20.81
N ALA A 402 14.04 12.40 -20.45
CA ALA A 402 14.28 13.16 -19.22
C ALA A 402 13.91 12.33 -17.99
N ARG A 403 12.76 11.65 -18.06
CA ARG A 403 12.37 10.66 -17.04
C ARG A 403 13.36 9.51 -16.96
N GLY A 404 13.86 9.02 -18.09
CA GLY A 404 14.89 7.98 -18.14
C GLY A 404 16.17 8.37 -17.40
N LEU A 405 16.67 9.58 -17.65
CA LEU A 405 17.88 10.10 -16.99
C LEU A 405 17.69 10.31 -15.48
N SER A 406 16.53 10.84 -15.07
CA SER A 406 16.20 10.94 -13.64
C SER A 406 16.12 9.56 -12.96
N ALA A 407 15.61 8.54 -13.66
CA ALA A 407 15.49 7.19 -13.12
C ALA A 407 16.84 6.47 -12.88
N ILE A 408 17.84 6.74 -13.73
CA ILE A 408 19.17 6.10 -13.60
C ILE A 408 20.06 6.77 -12.54
N GLY A 409 19.78 8.00 -12.11
CA GLY A 409 20.59 8.76 -11.16
C GLY A 409 20.92 7.99 -9.87
N PRO A 410 19.92 7.42 -9.16
CA PRO A 410 20.17 6.57 -7.99
C PRO A 410 21.04 5.35 -8.29
N ILE A 411 20.90 4.74 -9.48
CA ILE A 411 21.70 3.57 -9.88
C ILE A 411 23.16 3.96 -10.08
N VAL A 412 23.43 5.08 -10.74
CA VAL A 412 24.80 5.61 -10.95
C VAL A 412 25.48 5.90 -9.61
N GLN A 413 24.77 6.49 -8.65
CA GLN A 413 25.32 6.70 -7.30
C GLN A 413 25.70 5.39 -6.61
N GLN A 414 24.90 4.33 -6.79
CA GLN A 414 25.23 3.02 -6.23
C GLN A 414 26.43 2.36 -6.92
N ILE A 415 26.62 2.57 -8.23
CA ILE A 415 27.82 2.12 -8.94
C ILE A 415 29.06 2.75 -8.31
N GLN A 416 29.09 4.08 -8.18
CA GLN A 416 30.22 4.79 -7.58
C GLN A 416 30.50 4.35 -6.14
N ARG A 417 29.46 4.16 -5.34
CA ARG A 417 29.60 3.71 -3.95
C ARG A 417 30.25 2.33 -3.84
N HIS A 418 30.05 1.46 -4.84
CA HIS A 418 30.56 0.10 -4.86
C HIS A 418 31.73 -0.11 -5.85
N ARG A 419 32.33 0.97 -6.39
CA ARG A 419 33.39 0.90 -7.43
C ARG A 419 34.63 0.09 -7.05
N TYR A 420 34.92 -0.03 -5.76
CA TYR A 420 36.08 -0.77 -5.24
C TYR A 420 35.74 -2.15 -4.67
N VAL A 421 34.48 -2.60 -4.81
CA VAL A 421 34.10 -3.96 -4.41
C VAL A 421 34.66 -4.94 -5.43
N GLN A 422 35.33 -5.99 -4.94
CA GLN A 422 35.84 -7.03 -5.82
C GLN A 422 34.70 -7.76 -6.53
N SER A 423 34.69 -7.74 -7.87
CA SER A 423 33.73 -8.44 -8.71
C SER A 423 34.41 -9.03 -9.94
N THR A 424 33.68 -9.87 -10.68
CA THR A 424 34.06 -10.23 -12.06
C THR A 424 34.25 -8.95 -12.87
N PRO A 425 35.28 -8.88 -13.75
CA PRO A 425 35.48 -7.73 -14.62
C PRO A 425 34.21 -7.44 -15.43
N ILE A 426 33.82 -6.17 -15.47
CA ILE A 426 32.65 -5.72 -16.23
C ILE A 426 33.06 -5.60 -17.70
N GLU A 427 32.24 -6.14 -18.61
CA GLU A 427 32.51 -6.04 -20.03
C GLU A 427 32.45 -4.59 -20.51
N PHE A 428 33.46 -4.15 -21.28
CA PHE A 428 33.52 -2.78 -21.81
C PHE A 428 32.29 -2.43 -22.64
N ASN A 429 31.77 -3.36 -23.45
CA ASN A 429 30.58 -3.14 -24.26
C ASN A 429 29.34 -2.79 -23.43
N LEU A 430 29.22 -3.35 -22.22
CA LEU A 430 28.10 -3.06 -21.34
C LEU A 430 28.20 -1.63 -20.76
N MET A 431 29.40 -1.24 -20.31
CA MET A 431 29.66 0.11 -19.79
C MET A 431 29.50 1.17 -20.88
N LEU A 432 30.09 0.94 -22.05
CA LEU A 432 29.98 1.83 -23.21
C LEU A 432 28.54 1.90 -23.74
N GLY A 433 27.82 0.76 -23.73
CA GLY A 433 26.41 0.71 -24.12
C GLY A 433 25.52 1.57 -23.21
N ALA A 434 25.74 1.50 -21.89
CA ALA A 434 25.03 2.34 -20.92
C ALA A 434 25.34 3.83 -21.12
N LEU A 435 26.62 4.16 -21.28
CA LEU A 435 27.06 5.54 -21.49
C LEU A 435 26.53 6.13 -22.81
N ARG A 436 26.52 5.34 -23.88
CA ARG A 436 25.96 5.75 -25.18
C ARG A 436 24.48 6.07 -25.04
N LEU A 437 23.69 5.17 -24.44
CA LEU A 437 22.25 5.38 -24.25
C LEU A 437 21.98 6.63 -23.39
N ALA A 438 22.75 6.84 -22.33
CA ALA A 438 22.60 8.01 -21.47
C ALA A 438 22.98 9.32 -22.20
N SER A 439 24.04 9.28 -23.02
CA SER A 439 24.47 10.41 -23.85
C SER A 439 23.39 10.76 -24.91
N SER A 440 22.82 9.74 -25.57
CA SER A 440 21.72 9.93 -26.52
C SER A 440 20.47 10.50 -25.85
N ALA A 441 20.12 10.01 -24.66
CA ALA A 441 18.99 10.53 -23.90
C ALA A 441 19.19 12.00 -23.52
N LEU A 442 20.39 12.39 -23.08
CA LEU A 442 20.68 13.77 -22.69
C LEU A 442 20.58 14.74 -23.88
N LEU A 443 21.12 14.33 -25.04
CA LEU A 443 20.98 15.08 -26.30
C LEU A 443 19.53 15.27 -26.74
N ALA A 444 18.63 14.35 -26.36
CA ALA A 444 17.21 14.42 -26.68
C ALA A 444 16.40 15.28 -25.68
N CYS A 445 16.87 15.43 -24.44
CA CYS A 445 16.21 16.24 -23.41
C CYS A 445 16.47 17.74 -23.58
N GLU A 446 17.72 18.12 -23.88
CA GLU A 446 18.18 19.50 -23.86
C GLU A 446 19.32 19.74 -24.86
N THR A 447 19.47 20.98 -25.32
CA THR A 447 20.73 21.45 -25.92
C THR A 447 21.60 21.90 -24.75
N SER A 448 22.63 21.12 -24.35
CA SER A 448 23.54 21.52 -23.25
C SER A 448 23.95 22.98 -23.40
N SER A 449 23.89 23.73 -22.31
CA SER A 449 24.28 25.14 -22.28
C SER A 449 25.77 25.34 -22.64
N VAL A 450 26.58 24.29 -22.45
CA VAL A 450 28.01 24.24 -22.77
C VAL A 450 28.20 23.54 -24.13
N THR A 451 28.73 24.30 -25.09
CA THR A 451 28.92 23.86 -26.49
C THR A 451 29.87 22.66 -26.60
N LEU A 452 30.91 22.61 -25.77
CA LEU A 452 31.89 21.53 -25.73
C LEU A 452 31.30 20.20 -25.26
N ILE A 453 30.37 20.23 -24.29
CA ILE A 453 29.67 19.02 -23.82
C ILE A 453 28.78 18.48 -24.94
N SER A 454 28.03 19.34 -25.61
CA SER A 454 27.16 18.94 -26.74
C SER A 454 27.92 18.21 -27.85
N GLU A 455 29.13 18.68 -28.18
CA GLU A 455 29.97 18.06 -29.21
C GLU A 455 30.49 16.69 -28.78
N ALA A 456 31.01 16.59 -27.54
CA ALA A 456 31.49 15.33 -26.99
C ALA A 456 30.36 14.29 -26.81
N LEU A 457 29.15 14.72 -26.43
CA LEU A 457 27.99 13.86 -26.34
C LEU A 457 27.63 13.21 -27.68
N ARG A 458 27.72 13.96 -28.78
CA ARG A 458 27.43 13.43 -30.13
C ARG A 458 28.39 12.31 -30.50
N LEU A 459 29.67 12.48 -30.19
CA LEU A 459 30.70 11.46 -30.41
C LEU A 459 30.43 10.20 -29.57
N CYS A 460 30.07 10.35 -28.29
CA CYS A 460 29.70 9.22 -27.42
C CYS A 460 28.39 8.54 -27.80
N SER A 461 27.44 9.27 -28.40
CA SER A 461 26.12 8.75 -28.80
C SER A 461 26.13 7.97 -30.13
N ALA A 462 27.23 8.01 -30.88
CA ALA A 462 27.31 7.44 -32.22
C ALA A 462 27.06 5.91 -32.24
N PRO A 463 26.37 5.39 -33.27
CA PRO A 463 26.10 3.96 -33.40
C PRO A 463 27.39 3.15 -33.60
N GLU A 464 27.41 1.91 -33.09
CA GLU A 464 28.56 0.97 -33.14
C GLU A 464 29.05 0.63 -34.57
N SER A 465 28.21 0.86 -35.58
CA SER A 465 28.49 0.47 -36.97
C SER A 465 29.58 1.35 -37.58
N GLY A 466 30.84 0.90 -37.49
CA GLY A 466 31.99 1.49 -38.19
C GLY A 466 33.13 2.03 -37.33
N HIS A 467 33.00 2.00 -36.00
CA HIS A 467 34.01 2.46 -35.06
C HIS A 467 34.65 1.29 -34.30
N ASP A 468 35.97 1.33 -34.13
CA ASP A 468 36.65 0.34 -33.29
C ASP A 468 36.63 0.73 -31.80
N LEU A 469 37.16 -0.14 -30.93
CA LEU A 469 37.15 0.10 -29.49
C LEU A 469 37.91 1.38 -29.11
N PHE A 470 38.98 1.72 -29.83
CA PHE A 470 39.73 2.94 -29.57
C PHE A 470 38.88 4.18 -29.80
N ASP A 471 38.15 4.24 -30.92
CA ASP A 471 37.34 5.41 -31.26
C ASP A 471 36.23 5.66 -30.21
N HIS A 472 35.60 4.59 -29.71
CA HIS A 472 34.62 4.69 -28.63
C HIS A 472 35.24 5.22 -27.33
N LEU A 473 36.43 4.71 -26.95
CA LEU A 473 37.14 5.16 -25.76
C LEU A 473 37.68 6.59 -25.90
N ASP A 474 38.04 7.03 -27.10
CA ASP A 474 38.40 8.44 -27.34
C ASP A 474 37.18 9.36 -27.16
N GLY A 475 35.98 8.92 -27.58
CA GLY A 475 34.73 9.61 -27.26
C GLY A 475 34.55 9.78 -25.75
N VAL A 476 34.71 8.70 -24.97
CA VAL A 476 34.62 8.77 -23.49
C VAL A 476 35.65 9.75 -22.93
N ARG A 477 36.90 9.72 -23.40
CA ARG A 477 37.94 10.67 -22.98
C ARG A 477 37.52 12.11 -23.25
N GLN A 478 37.05 12.42 -24.45
CA GLN A 478 36.63 13.77 -24.83
C GLN A 478 35.45 14.25 -23.97
N LEU A 479 34.51 13.37 -23.65
CA LEU A 479 33.39 13.68 -22.77
C LEU A 479 33.85 13.93 -21.33
N THR A 480 34.78 13.13 -20.81
CA THR A 480 35.43 13.36 -19.51
C THR A 480 36.15 14.71 -19.47
N ASP A 481 36.91 15.05 -20.50
CA ASP A 481 37.63 16.32 -20.58
C ASP A 481 36.67 17.52 -20.68
N ALA A 482 35.56 17.38 -21.41
CA ALA A 482 34.52 18.40 -21.52
C ALA A 482 33.83 18.66 -20.17
N PHE A 483 33.50 17.62 -19.41
CA PHE A 483 32.94 17.77 -18.06
C PHE A 483 33.94 18.38 -17.07
N LYS A 484 35.23 18.02 -17.14
CA LYS A 484 36.28 18.64 -16.32
C LYS A 484 36.49 20.12 -16.60
N ALA A 485 36.27 20.54 -17.85
CA ALA A 485 36.38 21.94 -18.26
C ALA A 485 35.14 22.77 -17.89
N ALA A 486 34.02 22.13 -17.57
CA ALA A 486 32.77 22.79 -17.18
C ALA A 486 32.76 23.14 -15.68
N ASP A 487 32.06 24.22 -15.32
CA ASP A 487 31.82 24.56 -13.92
C ASP A 487 30.71 23.66 -13.34
N ALA A 488 31.02 22.88 -12.31
CA ALA A 488 30.07 21.97 -11.66
C ALA A 488 28.80 22.68 -11.14
N ALA A 489 28.88 23.96 -10.81
CA ALA A 489 27.74 24.77 -10.39
C ALA A 489 26.74 25.03 -11.55
N THR A 490 27.21 24.97 -12.79
CA THR A 490 26.43 25.26 -14.00
C THR A 490 25.77 24.02 -14.62
N LEU A 491 26.15 22.81 -14.18
CA LEU A 491 25.59 21.57 -14.69
C LEU A 491 24.14 21.36 -14.24
N SER A 492 23.28 20.94 -15.17
CA SER A 492 21.92 20.48 -14.88
C SER A 492 21.93 19.20 -14.05
N GLU A 493 20.77 18.82 -13.49
CA GLU A 493 20.65 17.57 -12.73
C GLU A 493 21.01 16.34 -13.59
N HIS A 494 20.54 16.31 -14.84
CA HIS A 494 20.83 15.23 -15.77
C HIS A 494 22.29 15.20 -16.24
N GLU A 495 22.89 16.38 -16.46
CA GLU A 495 24.33 16.49 -16.76
C GLU A 495 25.19 15.99 -15.60
N ARG A 496 24.81 16.23 -14.35
CA ARG A 496 25.51 15.69 -13.18
C ARG A 496 25.42 14.16 -13.11
N VAL A 497 24.25 13.58 -13.37
CA VAL A 497 24.10 12.12 -13.42
C VAL A 497 25.02 11.51 -14.49
N LEU A 498 25.05 12.11 -15.69
CA LEU A 498 25.90 11.63 -16.76
C LEU A 498 27.39 11.81 -16.44
N HIS A 499 27.78 12.93 -15.83
CA HIS A 499 29.17 13.17 -15.43
C HIS A 499 29.67 12.06 -14.49
N LEU A 500 28.88 11.69 -13.47
CA LEU A 500 29.25 10.61 -12.54
C LEU A 500 29.40 9.25 -13.24
N LEU A 501 28.56 8.97 -14.24
CA LEU A 501 28.65 7.76 -15.04
C LEU A 501 29.89 7.77 -15.94
N VAL A 502 30.22 8.92 -16.56
CA VAL A 502 31.40 9.11 -17.41
C VAL A 502 32.68 8.90 -16.61
N GLU A 503 32.78 9.51 -15.43
CA GLU A 503 33.94 9.33 -14.54
C GLU A 503 34.18 7.85 -14.22
N GLU A 504 33.13 7.13 -13.85
CA GLU A 504 33.22 5.71 -13.52
C GLU A 504 33.64 4.87 -14.73
N VAL A 505 33.03 5.08 -15.91
CA VAL A 505 33.39 4.34 -17.13
C VAL A 505 34.84 4.66 -17.53
N TRP A 506 35.27 5.91 -17.38
CA TRP A 506 36.64 6.32 -17.68
C TRP A 506 37.65 5.68 -16.73
N ASP A 507 37.39 5.67 -15.42
CA ASP A 507 38.23 5.02 -14.41
C ASP A 507 38.48 3.54 -14.72
N HIS A 508 37.49 2.86 -15.32
CA HIS A 508 37.61 1.46 -15.73
C HIS A 508 38.29 1.25 -17.10
N THR A 509 38.33 2.27 -17.96
CA THR A 509 38.74 2.11 -19.38
C THR A 509 40.02 2.85 -19.75
N PHE A 510 40.49 3.82 -18.94
CA PHE A 510 41.60 4.70 -19.34
C PHE A 510 42.91 3.95 -19.62
N ILE A 511 43.23 2.91 -18.85
CA ILE A 511 44.45 2.10 -19.07
C ILE A 511 44.40 1.45 -20.46
N THR A 512 43.25 0.86 -20.80
CA THR A 512 43.02 0.23 -22.10
C THR A 512 43.08 1.26 -23.23
N TYR A 513 42.50 2.44 -23.03
CA TYR A 513 42.60 3.54 -23.99
C TYR A 513 44.07 3.91 -24.29
N PHE A 514 44.89 4.15 -23.27
CA PHE A 514 46.29 4.53 -23.47
C PHE A 514 47.15 3.39 -24.04
N ALA A 515 46.81 2.13 -23.75
CA ALA A 515 47.43 0.97 -24.40
C ALA A 515 47.15 0.95 -25.90
N LEU A 516 45.88 1.06 -26.30
CA LEU A 516 45.47 1.11 -27.71
C LEU A 516 46.03 2.35 -28.44
N LYS A 517 46.10 3.49 -27.74
CA LYS A 517 46.72 4.71 -28.26
C LYS A 517 48.18 4.47 -28.63
N ARG A 518 48.94 3.85 -27.74
CA ARG A 518 50.35 3.54 -27.96
C ARG A 518 50.56 2.58 -29.12
N GLU A 519 49.67 1.60 -29.30
CA GLU A 519 49.69 0.66 -30.43
C GLU A 519 49.43 1.36 -31.76
N ARG A 520 48.51 2.34 -31.80
CA ARG A 520 48.25 3.16 -33.00
C ARG A 520 49.34 4.20 -33.29
N ASP A 521 49.98 4.74 -32.25
CA ASP A 521 51.04 5.75 -32.35
C ASP A 521 52.43 5.14 -32.62
N LEU A 522 52.58 3.81 -32.57
CA LEU A 522 53.80 3.11 -32.95
C LEU A 522 54.00 3.21 -34.47
N PRO A 523 55.16 3.70 -34.97
CA PRO A 523 55.43 3.72 -36.39
C PRO A 523 55.43 2.29 -36.93
N VAL A 524 54.67 2.05 -38.01
CA VAL A 524 54.76 0.82 -38.79
C VAL A 524 56.19 0.73 -39.31
N GLU A 525 57.02 -0.12 -38.72
CA GLU A 525 58.31 -0.51 -39.31
C GLU A 525 57.98 -1.24 -40.63
N LEU A 526 58.21 -0.54 -41.74
CA LEU A 526 58.14 -1.04 -43.12
C LEU A 526 59.30 -1.96 -43.45
#